data_AF-A0A7T5RXY0-F1
#
_entry.id   AF-A0A7T5RXY0-F1
#
_cell.length_a   1.000
_cell.length_b   1.000
_cell.length_c   1.000
_cell.angle_alpha   90.00
_cell.angle_beta   90.00
_cell.angle_gamma   90.00
#
_symmetry.space_group_name_H-M   'P 1'
#
loop_
_entity.id
_entity.type
_entity.pdbx_description
1 polymer ?
#
loop_
_entity_poly.entity_id
_entity_poly.type
_entity_poly.pdbx_seq_one_letter_code
_entity_poly.pdbx_strand_id
1 'polypeptide(L)'
;MNIIRGLVYILQRESYDVRRFLTFVYSNWHWWSLEKRQVIDWTQKARAIYYLLLAVVICLIALAVSVFKLWTLVFLVLLIIILPLLAVLVLWLFLPLDYFLKNRVISRAKKILAAQHVEVIGITGSYGKTSLKEILAVVLESGFKIVKTPNNINTDLGIAYFIITNQAALAAADFFIVEMGAYQIGDIAKICDLVNPDYSFLTGINESHLERFGGLQNTIKAKFELAERTAKKVVLNFVDDNVKGNYSRFKLPSIVGIDYSSVEELNILPNFSGLSFCYAGITFSTKLLAKHNIILLAMSLSLAQELGMDLNKAIAPIAAMPIIKNRLEPIWNKASQLLVIDDSYNGNFDGFKSGLEVLGRATGRRLVITPGLVELGDKKEERHREIARLYASKKIDLVLLIKNSATAYIADEFRKIGFLNFKEYPDAIAAHQDLANVLRAGDTIIFQNDWPDNYK
;
A
#
# COMPACT_ATOMS: atom_id res chain seq x y z
N MET A 1 17.80 -27.90 -11.05
CA MET A 1 17.96 -26.81 -10.05
C MET A 1 17.10 -25.57 -10.36
N ASN A 2 17.03 -25.11 -11.62
CA ASN A 2 16.24 -23.92 -11.98
C ASN A 2 14.70 -24.07 -11.85
N ILE A 3 14.16 -25.29 -12.00
CA ILE A 3 12.71 -25.57 -11.96
C ILE A 3 12.15 -25.46 -10.53
N ILE A 4 12.79 -26.10 -9.55
CA ILE A 4 12.39 -26.03 -8.12
C ILE A 4 12.43 -24.58 -7.64
N ARG A 5 13.48 -23.85 -8.01
CA ARG A 5 13.59 -22.41 -7.73
C ARG A 5 12.43 -21.62 -8.38
N GLY A 6 12.00 -22.01 -9.58
CA GLY A 6 10.79 -21.46 -10.22
C GLY A 6 9.50 -21.72 -9.45
N LEU A 7 9.31 -22.91 -8.88
CA LEU A 7 8.13 -23.21 -8.06
C LEU A 7 8.10 -22.42 -6.75
N VAL A 8 9.24 -22.29 -6.09
CA VAL A 8 9.34 -21.47 -4.87
C VAL A 8 9.05 -20.00 -5.18
N TYR A 9 9.50 -19.51 -6.33
CA TYR A 9 9.13 -18.18 -6.83
C TYR A 9 7.62 -18.03 -7.00
N ILE A 10 6.95 -18.96 -7.69
CA ILE A 10 5.50 -18.91 -7.90
C ILE A 10 4.75 -19.01 -6.56
N LEU A 11 5.15 -19.92 -5.67
CA LEU A 11 4.57 -20.04 -4.33
C LEU A 11 4.67 -18.74 -3.55
N GLN A 12 5.84 -18.10 -3.56
CA GLN A 12 6.04 -16.82 -2.88
C GLN A 12 5.18 -15.72 -3.51
N ARG A 13 5.13 -15.66 -4.84
CA ARG A 13 4.34 -14.68 -5.60
C ARG A 13 2.86 -14.78 -5.27
N GLU A 14 2.34 -16.00 -5.19
CA GLU A 14 0.94 -16.27 -4.86
C GLU A 14 0.68 -16.34 -3.33
N SER A 15 1.58 -15.78 -2.52
CA SER A 15 1.45 -15.69 -1.05
C SER A 15 1.26 -17.05 -0.35
N TYR A 16 1.79 -18.11 -0.94
CA TYR A 16 1.64 -19.51 -0.50
C TYR A 16 0.18 -20.00 -0.45
N ASP A 17 -0.74 -19.34 -1.17
CA ASP A 17 -2.11 -19.82 -1.33
C ASP A 17 -2.14 -21.00 -2.31
N VAL A 18 -2.58 -22.16 -1.83
CA VAL A 18 -2.57 -23.40 -2.62
C VAL A 18 -3.48 -23.30 -3.85
N ARG A 19 -4.65 -22.67 -3.73
CA ARG A 19 -5.60 -22.56 -4.84
C ARG A 19 -5.05 -21.64 -5.91
N ARG A 20 -4.54 -20.47 -5.54
CA ARG A 20 -3.93 -19.51 -6.49
C ARG A 20 -2.68 -20.08 -7.13
N PHE A 21 -1.82 -20.73 -6.36
CA PHE A 21 -0.63 -21.40 -6.86
C PHE A 21 -0.97 -22.43 -7.94
N LEU A 22 -1.90 -23.36 -7.65
CA LEU A 22 -2.29 -24.38 -8.62
C LEU A 22 -3.00 -23.76 -9.84
N THR A 23 -3.91 -22.81 -9.61
CA THR A 23 -4.59 -22.09 -10.69
C THR A 23 -3.57 -21.44 -11.63
N PHE A 24 -2.55 -20.78 -11.09
CA PHE A 24 -1.49 -20.15 -11.87
C PHE A 24 -0.68 -21.19 -12.67
N VAL A 25 -0.21 -22.25 -12.01
CA VAL A 25 0.59 -23.30 -12.66
C VAL A 25 -0.17 -23.96 -13.81
N TYR A 26 -1.45 -24.29 -13.61
CA TYR A 26 -2.25 -24.96 -14.64
C TYR A 26 -2.75 -24.00 -15.73
N SER A 27 -2.89 -22.70 -15.43
CA SER A 27 -3.19 -21.69 -16.44
C SER A 27 -1.98 -21.33 -17.30
N ASN A 28 -0.75 -21.66 -16.86
CA ASN A 28 0.50 -21.37 -17.56
C ASN A 28 1.25 -22.67 -17.84
N TRP A 29 0.95 -23.34 -18.95
CA TRP A 29 1.53 -24.64 -19.31
C TRP A 29 3.06 -24.67 -19.21
N HIS A 30 3.76 -23.58 -19.58
CA HIS A 30 5.23 -23.47 -19.54
C HIS A 30 5.76 -22.78 -18.26
N TRP A 31 5.17 -23.05 -17.10
CA TRP A 31 5.53 -22.40 -15.83
C TRP A 31 7.02 -22.56 -15.42
N TRP A 32 7.73 -23.56 -15.96
CA TRP A 32 9.15 -23.81 -15.68
C TRP A 32 10.10 -22.85 -16.41
N SER A 33 9.63 -22.08 -17.39
CA SER A 33 10.43 -21.15 -18.21
C SER A 33 9.90 -19.72 -18.20
N LEU A 34 9.36 -19.26 -17.07
CA LEU A 34 8.85 -17.88 -16.93
C LEU A 34 10.00 -16.86 -16.98
N GLU A 35 9.78 -15.76 -17.70
CA GLU A 35 10.61 -14.55 -17.56
C GLU A 35 10.47 -14.01 -16.14
N LYS A 36 11.59 -13.96 -15.41
CA LYS A 36 11.63 -13.52 -14.01
C LYS A 36 12.01 -12.05 -13.98
N ARG A 37 11.06 -11.18 -13.63
CA ARG A 37 11.33 -9.75 -13.39
C ARG A 37 11.73 -9.48 -11.93
N GLN A 38 11.24 -10.28 -10.99
CA GLN A 38 11.57 -10.18 -9.56
C GLN A 38 12.52 -11.29 -9.08
N VAL A 39 13.34 -10.95 -8.09
CA VAL A 39 14.22 -11.91 -7.40
C VAL A 39 13.45 -12.56 -6.26
N ILE A 40 13.63 -13.87 -6.06
CA ILE A 40 13.08 -14.58 -4.91
C ILE A 40 13.63 -13.95 -3.63
N ASP A 41 12.76 -13.55 -2.72
CA ASP A 41 13.15 -13.19 -1.37
C ASP A 41 13.35 -14.49 -0.56
N TRP A 42 14.59 -14.82 -0.28
CA TRP A 42 14.97 -16.07 0.39
C TRP A 42 14.72 -16.02 1.90
N THR A 43 13.44 -15.95 2.27
CA THR A 43 12.94 -16.08 3.64
C THR A 43 13.25 -17.47 4.21
N GLN A 44 13.20 -17.63 5.54
CA GLN A 44 13.38 -18.94 6.19
C GLN A 44 12.37 -19.97 5.67
N LYS A 45 11.11 -19.56 5.43
CA LYS A 45 10.07 -20.39 4.83
C LYS A 45 10.41 -20.79 3.39
N ALA A 46 10.83 -19.84 2.55
CA ALA A 46 11.21 -20.12 1.16
C ALA A 46 12.41 -21.08 1.08
N ARG A 47 13.43 -20.89 1.93
CA ARG A 47 14.58 -21.81 2.05
C ARG A 47 14.14 -23.20 2.50
N ALA A 48 13.31 -23.30 3.54
CA ALA A 48 12.82 -24.58 4.05
C ALA A 48 12.06 -25.36 2.97
N ILE A 49 11.09 -24.71 2.30
CA ILE A 49 10.34 -25.32 1.19
C ILE A 49 11.27 -25.75 0.07
N TYR A 50 12.22 -24.91 -0.33
CA TYR A 50 13.19 -25.23 -1.38
C TYR A 50 14.02 -26.48 -1.05
N TYR A 51 14.63 -26.53 0.13
CA TYR A 51 15.50 -27.64 0.51
C TYR A 51 14.72 -28.93 0.76
N LEU A 52 13.52 -28.85 1.35
CA LEU A 52 12.62 -30.01 1.51
C LEU A 52 12.19 -30.56 0.14
N LEU A 53 11.77 -29.68 -0.78
CA LEU A 53 11.37 -30.09 -2.13
C LEU A 53 12.56 -30.66 -2.91
N LEU A 54 13.74 -30.07 -2.77
CA LEU A 54 14.97 -30.58 -3.38
C LEU A 54 15.31 -31.98 -2.85
N ALA A 55 15.24 -32.21 -1.53
CA ALA A 55 15.48 -33.50 -0.93
C ALA A 55 14.48 -34.56 -1.42
N VAL A 56 13.18 -34.24 -1.45
CA VAL A 56 12.13 -35.13 -1.97
C VAL A 56 12.40 -35.50 -3.43
N VAL A 57 12.75 -34.53 -4.27
CA VAL A 57 13.05 -34.78 -5.69
C VAL A 57 14.29 -35.66 -5.84
N ILE A 58 15.37 -35.41 -5.09
CA ILE A 58 16.59 -36.24 -5.14
C ILE A 58 16.26 -37.69 -4.73
N CYS A 59 15.49 -37.88 -3.65
CA CYS A 59 15.05 -39.21 -3.21
C CYS A 59 14.20 -39.92 -4.27
N LEU A 60 13.26 -39.23 -4.92
CA LEU A 60 12.44 -39.81 -5.99
C LEU A 60 13.25 -40.18 -7.23
N ILE A 61 14.24 -39.36 -7.61
CA ILE A 61 15.15 -39.68 -8.72
C ILE A 61 16.02 -40.90 -8.37
N ALA A 62 16.60 -40.94 -7.16
CA ALA A 62 17.41 -42.08 -6.72
C ALA A 62 16.59 -43.38 -6.70
N LEU A 63 15.34 -43.31 -6.21
CA LEU A 63 14.40 -44.43 -6.25
C LEU A 63 14.06 -44.84 -7.69
N ALA A 64 13.87 -43.88 -8.59
CA ALA A 64 13.54 -44.20 -9.97
C ALA A 64 14.69 -44.89 -10.70
N VAL A 65 15.93 -44.45 -10.47
CA VAL A 65 17.13 -45.08 -11.02
C VAL A 65 17.27 -46.52 -10.51
N SER A 66 16.99 -46.76 -9.23
CA SER A 66 17.11 -48.10 -8.65
C SER A 66 16.00 -49.07 -9.08
N VAL A 67 14.76 -48.57 -9.25
CA VAL A 67 13.58 -49.40 -9.53
C VAL A 67 13.28 -49.52 -11.03
N PHE A 68 13.27 -48.40 -11.77
CA PHE A 68 12.72 -48.34 -13.13
C PHE A 68 13.76 -48.49 -14.25
N LYS A 69 15.06 -48.38 -13.97
CA LYS A 69 16.17 -48.56 -14.93
C LYS A 69 15.95 -47.82 -16.26
N LEU A 70 15.67 -48.52 -17.36
CA LEU A 70 15.43 -47.95 -18.69
C LEU A 70 14.19 -47.02 -18.73
N TRP A 71 13.20 -47.23 -17.85
CA TRP A 71 12.01 -46.38 -17.74
C TRP A 71 12.21 -45.12 -16.90
N THR A 72 13.43 -44.91 -16.36
CA THR A 72 13.74 -43.71 -15.56
C THR A 72 13.46 -42.43 -16.33
N LEU A 73 13.69 -42.41 -17.65
CA LEU A 73 13.49 -41.20 -18.45
C LEU A 73 12.00 -40.82 -18.55
N VAL A 74 11.11 -41.80 -18.64
CA VAL A 74 9.65 -41.57 -18.60
C VAL A 74 9.22 -41.08 -17.22
N PHE A 75 9.77 -41.67 -16.15
CA PHE A 75 9.51 -41.22 -14.78
C PHE A 75 9.95 -39.78 -14.55
N LEU A 76 11.10 -39.36 -15.09
CA LEU A 76 11.60 -37.98 -14.96
C LEU A 76 10.67 -36.96 -15.63
N VAL A 77 10.06 -37.30 -16.77
CA VAL A 77 9.06 -36.43 -17.41
C VAL A 77 7.79 -36.32 -16.57
N LEU A 78 7.30 -37.46 -16.05
CA LEU A 78 6.14 -37.46 -15.14
C LEU A 78 6.41 -36.69 -13.84
N LEU A 79 7.64 -36.76 -13.33
CA LEU A 79 8.05 -36.04 -12.12
C LEU A 79 7.93 -34.52 -12.30
N ILE A 80 8.24 -33.98 -13.49
CA ILE A 80 8.06 -32.54 -13.78
C ILE A 80 6.58 -32.15 -13.69
N ILE A 81 5.68 -32.99 -14.20
CA ILE A 81 4.23 -32.77 -14.17
C ILE A 81 3.70 -32.81 -12.74
N ILE A 82 4.22 -33.72 -11.90
CA ILE A 82 3.80 -33.91 -10.51
C ILE A 82 4.48 -32.91 -9.55
N LEU A 83 5.57 -32.26 -9.97
CA LEU A 83 6.36 -31.38 -9.12
C LEU A 83 5.57 -30.26 -8.43
N PRO A 84 4.59 -29.59 -9.06
CA PRO A 84 3.72 -28.63 -8.38
C PRO A 84 2.91 -29.26 -7.23
N LEU A 85 2.43 -30.49 -7.39
CA LEU A 85 1.70 -31.22 -6.33
C LEU A 85 2.61 -31.60 -5.17
N LEU A 86 3.86 -32.01 -5.46
CA LEU A 86 4.87 -32.24 -4.42
C LEU A 86 5.21 -30.96 -3.66
N ALA A 87 5.24 -29.80 -4.34
CA ALA A 87 5.45 -28.52 -3.69
C ALA A 87 4.29 -28.18 -2.72
N VAL A 88 3.04 -28.50 -3.09
CA VAL A 88 1.87 -28.38 -2.20
C VAL A 88 1.98 -29.32 -1.00
N LEU A 89 2.39 -30.58 -1.20
CA LEU A 89 2.60 -31.53 -0.11
C LEU A 89 3.66 -31.05 0.88
N VAL A 90 4.81 -30.59 0.39
CA VAL A 90 5.87 -30.01 1.22
C VAL A 90 5.36 -28.79 1.98
N LEU A 91 4.58 -27.92 1.34
CA LEU A 91 3.96 -26.79 1.99
C LEU A 91 3.04 -27.25 3.13
N TRP A 92 2.15 -28.22 2.90
CA TRP A 92 1.26 -28.76 3.93
C TRP A 92 1.99 -29.38 5.12
N LEU A 93 3.09 -30.11 4.87
CA LEU A 93 3.93 -30.63 5.95
C LEU A 93 4.60 -29.50 6.76
N PHE A 94 4.90 -28.39 6.11
CA PHE A 94 5.52 -27.23 6.76
C PHE A 94 4.51 -26.32 7.48
N LEU A 95 3.22 -26.33 7.10
CA LEU A 95 2.19 -25.44 7.66
C LEU A 95 2.06 -25.51 9.19
N PRO A 96 2.03 -26.69 9.85
CA PRO A 96 1.94 -26.76 11.31
C PRO A 96 3.12 -26.10 12.01
N LEU A 97 4.33 -26.30 11.47
CA LEU A 97 5.55 -25.70 12.00
C LEU A 97 5.56 -24.18 11.76
N ASP A 98 5.21 -23.72 10.56
CA ASP A 98 5.08 -22.29 10.22
C ASP A 98 4.09 -21.60 11.16
N TYR A 99 2.92 -22.22 11.39
CA TYR A 99 1.89 -21.73 12.30
C TYR A 99 2.40 -21.64 13.75
N PHE A 100 3.04 -22.70 14.25
CA PHE A 100 3.60 -22.73 15.60
C PHE A 100 4.66 -21.65 15.81
N LEU A 101 5.60 -21.51 14.86
CA LEU A 101 6.66 -20.50 14.92
C LEU A 101 6.10 -19.08 14.94
N LYS A 102 5.14 -18.78 14.05
CA LYS A 102 4.45 -17.49 14.01
C LYS A 102 3.72 -17.18 15.30
N ASN A 103 2.96 -18.13 15.83
CA ASN A 103 2.24 -17.96 17.08
C ASN A 103 3.16 -17.73 18.28
N ARG A 104 4.34 -18.35 18.30
CA ARG A 104 5.34 -18.10 19.34
C ARG A 104 5.86 -16.67 19.29
N VAL A 105 6.15 -16.15 18.09
CA VAL A 105 6.57 -14.75 17.87
C VAL A 105 5.47 -13.79 18.31
N ILE A 106 4.25 -13.99 17.83
CA ILE A 106 3.08 -13.16 18.18
C ILE A 106 2.83 -13.19 19.69
N SER A 107 2.83 -14.37 20.32
CA SER A 107 2.60 -14.50 21.77
C SER A 107 3.68 -13.81 22.60
N ARG A 108 4.94 -13.86 22.14
CA ARG A 108 6.04 -13.13 22.79
C ARG A 108 5.85 -11.63 22.67
N ALA A 109 5.50 -11.13 21.48
CA ALA A 109 5.23 -9.71 21.26
C ALA A 109 4.06 -9.22 22.13
N LYS A 110 2.95 -9.97 22.21
CA LYS A 110 1.82 -9.67 23.11
C LYS A 110 2.27 -9.49 24.56
N LYS A 111 3.07 -10.43 25.08
CA LYS A 111 3.60 -10.35 26.45
C LYS A 111 4.51 -9.15 26.68
N ILE A 112 5.36 -8.82 25.70
CA ILE A 112 6.25 -7.65 25.78
C ILE A 112 5.42 -6.38 25.86
N LEU A 113 4.46 -6.21 24.94
CA LEU A 113 3.65 -5.00 24.84
C LEU A 113 2.74 -4.83 26.06
N ALA A 114 2.10 -5.90 26.53
CA ALA A 114 1.27 -5.88 27.74
C ALA A 114 2.04 -5.56 29.02
N ALA A 115 3.37 -5.72 29.02
CA ALA A 115 4.23 -5.35 30.13
C ALA A 115 4.74 -3.89 30.04
N GLN A 116 4.42 -3.16 28.96
CA GLN A 116 4.72 -1.73 28.81
C GLN A 116 3.49 -0.88 29.16
N HIS A 117 3.73 0.37 29.55
CA HIS A 117 2.68 1.37 29.81
C HIS A 117 2.39 2.27 28.60
N VAL A 118 2.71 1.80 27.39
CA VAL A 118 2.53 2.56 26.14
C VAL A 118 1.10 2.42 25.63
N GLU A 119 0.46 3.53 25.26
CA GLU A 119 -0.88 3.51 24.65
C GLU A 119 -0.76 3.26 23.14
N VAL A 120 -1.65 2.45 22.58
CA VAL A 120 -1.55 2.03 21.18
C VAL A 120 -2.53 2.80 20.32
N ILE A 121 -2.04 3.34 19.20
CA ILE A 121 -2.85 4.01 18.19
C ILE A 121 -2.85 3.18 16.91
N GLY A 122 -3.99 2.60 16.56
CA GLY A 122 -4.16 1.85 15.31
C GLY A 122 -4.57 2.74 14.14
N ILE A 123 -4.01 2.52 12.95
CA ILE A 123 -4.41 3.23 11.73
C ILE A 123 -4.77 2.23 10.65
N THR A 124 -5.97 2.35 10.07
CA THR A 124 -6.35 1.55 8.89
C THR A 124 -7.13 2.36 7.85
N GLY A 125 -7.37 1.72 6.71
CA GLY A 125 -8.07 2.23 5.54
C GLY A 125 -7.53 1.65 4.24
N SER A 126 -8.19 1.97 3.13
CA SER A 126 -7.71 1.64 1.79
C SER A 126 -6.58 2.60 1.35
N TYR A 127 -6.66 3.88 1.72
CA TYR A 127 -5.69 4.92 1.36
C TYR A 127 -5.38 5.85 2.53
N GLY A 128 -4.40 6.73 2.43
CA GLY A 128 -4.08 7.71 3.48
C GLY A 128 -3.42 7.16 4.76
N LYS A 129 -3.38 5.83 4.97
CA LYS A 129 -2.78 5.18 6.15
C LYS A 129 -1.37 5.66 6.49
N THR A 130 -0.43 5.50 5.56
CA THR A 130 0.97 5.88 5.78
C THR A 130 1.10 7.38 5.94
N SER A 131 0.35 8.17 5.16
CA SER A 131 0.34 9.62 5.31
C SER A 131 -0.12 10.05 6.69
N LEU A 132 -1.21 9.45 7.19
CA LEU A 132 -1.71 9.73 8.52
C LEU A 132 -0.74 9.29 9.61
N LYS A 133 -0.09 8.13 9.48
CA LYS A 133 0.94 7.69 10.43
C LYS A 133 2.07 8.71 10.57
N GLU A 134 2.57 9.21 9.44
CA GLU A 134 3.65 10.20 9.42
C GLU A 134 3.17 11.55 9.99
N ILE A 135 1.99 12.01 9.58
CA ILE A 135 1.38 13.26 10.08
C ILE A 135 1.12 13.18 11.58
N LEU A 136 0.47 12.11 12.05
CA LEU A 136 0.10 11.91 13.44
C LEU A 136 1.34 11.85 14.34
N ALA A 137 2.41 11.18 13.89
CA ALA A 137 3.67 11.17 14.61
C ALA A 137 4.21 12.58 14.82
N VAL A 138 4.29 13.40 13.75
CA VAL A 138 4.77 14.78 13.85
C VAL A 138 3.91 15.64 14.79
N VAL A 139 2.58 15.48 14.72
CA VAL A 139 1.67 16.21 15.60
C VAL A 139 1.90 15.81 17.06
N LEU A 140 1.89 14.51 17.37
CA LEU A 140 1.99 14.04 18.75
C LEU A 140 3.40 14.15 19.34
N GLU A 141 4.45 14.08 18.54
CA GLU A 141 5.85 14.32 18.97
C GLU A 141 6.07 15.74 19.53
N SER A 142 5.12 16.66 19.28
CA SER A 142 5.11 18.01 19.86
C SER A 142 4.81 18.04 21.38
N GLY A 143 4.29 16.94 21.93
CA GLY A 143 3.92 16.84 23.34
C GLY A 143 4.25 15.49 24.01
N PHE A 144 4.55 14.46 23.21
CA PHE A 144 4.66 13.07 23.68
C PHE A 144 5.84 12.34 23.02
N LYS A 145 6.30 11.27 23.66
CA LYS A 145 7.28 10.34 23.09
C LYS A 145 6.57 9.29 22.27
N ILE A 146 6.90 9.22 20.99
CA ILE A 146 6.22 8.34 20.04
C ILE A 146 7.16 7.27 19.51
N VAL A 147 6.64 6.05 19.38
CA VAL A 147 7.22 5.01 18.52
C VAL A 147 6.20 4.70 17.43
N LYS A 148 6.65 4.47 16.19
CA LYS A 148 5.76 4.08 15.09
C LYS A 148 6.36 2.96 14.26
N THR A 149 5.51 2.18 13.59
CA THR A 149 5.99 1.16 12.65
C THR A 149 6.66 1.80 11.42
N PRO A 150 7.86 1.35 11.02
CA PRO A 150 8.55 1.91 9.86
C PRO A 150 7.93 1.42 8.55
N ASN A 151 7.95 2.27 7.52
CA ASN A 151 7.63 1.93 6.13
C ASN A 151 6.33 1.10 6.00
N ASN A 152 6.45 -0.12 5.46
CA ASN A 152 5.40 -1.08 5.13
C ASN A 152 5.20 -2.17 6.20
N ILE A 153 5.72 -2.01 7.42
CA ILE A 153 5.41 -2.94 8.52
C ILE A 153 3.97 -2.72 8.97
N ASN A 154 3.07 -3.51 8.38
CA ASN A 154 1.62 -3.41 8.60
C ASN A 154 0.90 -4.77 8.69
N THR A 155 1.65 -5.87 8.78
CA THR A 155 1.13 -7.23 9.02
C THR A 155 1.36 -7.64 10.47
N ASP A 156 0.52 -8.55 10.98
CA ASP A 156 0.61 -9.11 12.33
C ASP A 156 2.02 -9.60 12.70
N LEU A 157 2.66 -10.37 11.82
CA LEU A 157 3.99 -10.91 12.05
C LEU A 157 5.07 -9.81 12.00
N GLY A 158 4.97 -8.89 11.04
CA GLY A 158 5.92 -7.76 10.94
C GLY A 158 5.87 -6.87 12.18
N ILE A 159 4.67 -6.56 12.65
CA ILE A 159 4.42 -5.79 13.87
C ILE A 159 4.97 -6.54 15.09
N ALA A 160 4.73 -7.85 15.19
CA ALA A 160 5.25 -8.66 16.30
C ALA A 160 6.78 -8.65 16.38
N TYR A 161 7.48 -8.78 15.25
CA TYR A 161 8.95 -8.64 15.22
C TYR A 161 9.41 -7.24 15.61
N PHE A 162 8.74 -6.20 15.11
CA PHE A 162 9.06 -4.82 15.48
C PHE A 162 8.95 -4.59 16.99
N ILE A 163 7.88 -5.08 17.64
CA ILE A 163 7.70 -5.00 19.08
C ILE A 163 8.85 -5.69 19.83
N ILE A 164 9.23 -6.91 19.41
CA ILE A 164 10.30 -7.67 20.06
C ILE A 164 11.65 -6.95 19.94
N THR A 165 11.96 -6.36 18.78
CA THR A 165 13.24 -5.69 18.55
C THR A 165 13.32 -4.30 19.20
N ASN A 166 12.19 -3.63 19.43
CA ASN A 166 12.15 -2.24 19.92
C ASN A 166 11.60 -2.11 21.34
N GLN A 167 11.74 -3.15 22.17
CA GLN A 167 11.20 -3.19 23.52
C GLN A 167 11.61 -1.98 24.38
N ALA A 168 12.88 -1.59 24.35
CA ALA A 168 13.38 -0.46 25.14
C ALA A 168 12.78 0.89 24.69
N ALA A 169 12.59 1.09 23.38
CA ALA A 169 11.97 2.30 22.85
C ALA A 169 10.48 2.34 23.23
N LEU A 170 9.77 1.21 23.12
CA LEU A 170 8.37 1.09 23.53
C LEU A 170 8.18 1.32 25.03
N ALA A 171 9.12 0.90 25.87
CA ALA A 171 9.09 1.14 27.30
C ALA A 171 9.20 2.62 27.69
N ALA A 172 9.86 3.42 26.84
CA ALA A 172 10.08 4.84 27.07
C ALA A 172 9.08 5.75 26.33
N ALA A 173 8.19 5.18 25.53
CA ALA A 173 7.23 5.89 24.71
C ALA A 173 5.87 6.05 25.42
N ASP A 174 5.22 7.18 25.18
CA ASP A 174 3.83 7.41 25.61
C ASP A 174 2.86 6.73 24.64
N PHE A 175 3.15 6.79 23.33
CA PHE A 175 2.30 6.15 22.31
C PHE A 175 3.08 5.28 21.33
N PHE A 176 2.43 4.20 20.89
CA PHE A 176 2.85 3.32 19.80
C PHE A 176 1.86 3.38 18.64
N ILE A 177 2.27 3.98 17.52
CA ILE A 177 1.46 4.12 16.31
C ILE A 177 1.68 2.93 15.38
N VAL A 178 0.60 2.23 15.06
CA VAL A 178 0.61 0.99 14.26
C VAL A 178 -0.25 1.14 13.01
N GLU A 179 0.39 1.14 11.84
CA GLU A 179 -0.33 0.99 10.57
C GLU A 179 -0.79 -0.48 10.41
N MET A 180 -2.08 -0.68 10.10
CA MET A 180 -2.69 -2.00 9.97
C MET A 180 -3.19 -2.24 8.54
N GLY A 181 -2.49 -3.13 7.83
CA GLY A 181 -2.86 -3.62 6.51
C GLY A 181 -3.80 -4.82 6.61
N ALA A 182 -4.64 -5.00 5.60
CA ALA A 182 -5.47 -6.19 5.47
C ALA A 182 -5.70 -6.51 3.99
N TYR A 183 -5.77 -7.81 3.69
CA TYR A 183 -6.14 -8.33 2.37
C TYR A 183 -7.44 -9.13 2.40
N GLN A 184 -7.89 -9.54 3.59
CA GLN A 184 -9.14 -10.25 3.82
C GLN A 184 -9.73 -9.86 5.19
N ILE A 185 -11.00 -10.20 5.39
CA ILE A 185 -11.68 -10.08 6.69
C ILE A 185 -10.91 -10.90 7.74
N GLY A 186 -10.74 -10.34 8.92
CA GLY A 186 -10.05 -10.94 10.07
C GLY A 186 -8.56 -10.60 10.16
N ASP A 187 -7.94 -10.03 9.12
CA ASP A 187 -6.53 -9.63 9.19
C ASP A 187 -6.31 -8.48 10.18
N ILE A 188 -7.18 -7.46 10.16
CA ILE A 188 -7.11 -6.34 11.12
C ILE A 188 -7.46 -6.82 12.52
N ALA A 189 -8.46 -7.69 12.67
CA ALA A 189 -8.79 -8.30 13.96
C ALA A 189 -7.58 -8.99 14.60
N LYS A 190 -6.80 -9.78 13.84
CA LYS A 190 -5.58 -10.44 14.35
C LYS A 190 -4.54 -9.44 14.85
N ILE A 191 -4.37 -8.32 14.14
CA ILE A 191 -3.45 -7.26 14.56
C ILE A 191 -3.98 -6.58 15.82
N CYS A 192 -5.28 -6.31 15.91
CA CYS A 192 -5.91 -5.77 17.12
C CYS A 192 -5.72 -6.70 18.32
N ASP A 193 -5.88 -8.02 18.15
CA ASP A 193 -5.65 -8.99 19.22
C ASP A 193 -4.19 -9.02 19.68
N LEU A 194 -3.25 -8.58 18.83
CA LEU A 194 -1.83 -8.44 19.16
C LEU A 194 -1.55 -7.14 19.92
N VAL A 195 -2.10 -6.01 19.47
CA VAL A 195 -1.69 -4.69 19.98
C VAL A 195 -2.68 -4.01 20.92
N ASN A 196 -3.93 -4.45 20.99
CA ASN A 196 -5.01 -3.87 21.80
C ASN A 196 -5.10 -2.33 21.71
N PRO A 197 -5.58 -1.78 20.58
CA PRO A 197 -5.54 -0.34 20.33
C PRO A 197 -6.42 0.47 21.29
N ASP A 198 -5.84 1.48 21.93
CA ASP A 198 -6.54 2.46 22.77
C ASP A 198 -7.30 3.47 21.91
N TYR A 199 -6.64 3.98 20.88
CA TYR A 199 -7.21 4.89 19.90
C TYR A 199 -7.10 4.29 18.51
N SER A 200 -7.98 4.69 17.62
CA SER A 200 -7.83 4.33 16.23
C SER A 200 -8.25 5.41 15.25
N PHE A 201 -7.68 5.32 14.05
CA PHE A 201 -8.02 6.15 12.93
C PHE A 201 -8.46 5.30 11.74
N LEU A 202 -9.61 5.66 11.17
CA LEU A 202 -10.09 5.12 9.91
C LEU A 202 -10.02 6.20 8.84
N THR A 203 -9.07 6.05 7.94
CA THR A 203 -8.70 7.06 6.94
C THR A 203 -9.66 7.15 5.77
N GLY A 204 -9.93 6.07 5.05
CA GLY A 204 -10.84 6.11 3.90
C GLY A 204 -10.99 4.73 3.30
N ILE A 205 -12.11 4.47 2.67
CA ILE A 205 -12.46 3.14 2.15
C ILE A 205 -12.90 3.29 0.71
N ASN A 206 -12.22 2.57 -0.16
CA ASN A 206 -12.56 2.52 -1.58
C ASN A 206 -12.42 1.08 -2.11
N GLU A 207 -12.54 0.97 -3.43
CA GLU A 207 -12.52 -0.25 -4.22
C GLU A 207 -11.12 -0.88 -4.37
N SER A 208 -10.09 -0.41 -3.65
CA SER A 208 -8.78 -1.07 -3.65
C SER A 208 -8.86 -2.49 -3.08
N HIS A 209 -8.06 -3.40 -3.64
CA HIS A 209 -8.03 -4.83 -3.28
C HIS A 209 -9.38 -5.57 -3.41
N LEU A 210 -10.33 -5.09 -4.24
CA LEU A 210 -11.65 -5.73 -4.42
C LEU A 210 -11.54 -7.23 -4.73
N GLU A 211 -10.59 -7.61 -5.58
CA GLU A 211 -10.34 -9.02 -5.95
C GLU A 211 -9.98 -9.89 -4.74
N ARG A 212 -9.34 -9.32 -3.71
CA ARG A 212 -8.93 -10.05 -2.50
C ARG A 212 -10.03 -10.07 -1.44
N PHE A 213 -10.77 -8.97 -1.29
CA PHE A 213 -11.87 -8.88 -0.32
C PHE A 213 -13.20 -9.47 -0.83
N GLY A 214 -13.37 -9.63 -2.15
CA GLY A 214 -14.61 -10.11 -2.75
C GLY A 214 -15.76 -9.08 -2.70
N GLY A 215 -15.45 -7.78 -2.68
CA GLY A 215 -16.45 -6.71 -2.72
C GLY A 215 -16.24 -5.56 -1.72
N LEU A 216 -16.81 -4.38 -2.03
CA LEU A 216 -16.68 -3.17 -1.20
C LEU A 216 -17.24 -3.36 0.21
N GLN A 217 -18.35 -4.09 0.36
CA GLN A 217 -18.95 -4.36 1.67
C GLN A 217 -18.03 -5.18 2.57
N ASN A 218 -17.27 -6.13 2.00
CA ASN A 218 -16.28 -6.89 2.74
C ASN A 218 -15.07 -6.03 3.12
N THR A 219 -14.65 -5.11 2.25
CA THR A 219 -13.63 -4.11 2.58
C THR A 219 -14.10 -3.24 3.74
N ILE A 220 -15.33 -2.71 3.70
CA ILE A 220 -15.91 -1.92 4.80
C ILE A 220 -15.88 -2.71 6.10
N LYS A 221 -16.44 -3.93 6.10
CA LYS A 221 -16.45 -4.79 7.29
C LYS A 221 -15.05 -5.03 7.84
N ALA A 222 -14.09 -5.36 6.97
CA ALA A 222 -12.71 -5.61 7.38
C ALA A 222 -12.04 -4.37 7.99
N LYS A 223 -12.25 -3.17 7.43
CA LYS A 223 -11.64 -1.94 7.98
C LYS A 223 -12.26 -1.51 9.31
N PHE A 224 -13.56 -1.72 9.49
CA PHE A 224 -14.23 -1.41 10.76
C PHE A 224 -13.88 -2.37 11.90
N GLU A 225 -13.21 -3.51 11.64
CA GLU A 225 -12.70 -4.41 12.69
C GLU A 225 -11.80 -3.70 13.71
N LEU A 226 -11.04 -2.69 13.27
CA LEU A 226 -10.19 -1.86 14.13
C LEU A 226 -11.04 -0.97 15.03
N ALA A 227 -12.02 -0.27 14.44
CA ALA A 227 -12.88 0.66 15.16
C ALA A 227 -13.69 -0.07 16.25
N GLU A 228 -14.20 -1.27 15.96
CA GLU A 228 -14.93 -2.09 16.94
C GLU A 228 -14.06 -2.64 18.09
N ARG A 229 -12.74 -2.73 17.88
CA ARG A 229 -11.78 -3.24 18.87
C ARG A 229 -10.99 -2.14 19.57
N THR A 230 -11.35 -0.88 19.31
CA THR A 230 -10.71 0.27 19.94
C THR A 230 -11.26 0.46 21.34
N ALA A 231 -10.40 0.66 22.33
CA ALA A 231 -10.82 0.75 23.73
C ALA A 231 -11.44 2.11 24.09
N LYS A 232 -10.83 3.21 23.62
CA LYS A 232 -11.19 4.58 24.07
C LYS A 232 -11.91 5.38 23.00
N LYS A 233 -11.21 5.74 21.92
CA LYS A 233 -11.73 6.70 20.94
C LYS A 233 -11.35 6.38 19.51
N VAL A 234 -12.31 6.51 18.61
CA VAL A 234 -12.16 6.30 17.17
C VAL A 234 -12.28 7.64 16.46
N VAL A 235 -11.28 7.98 15.64
CA VAL A 235 -11.28 9.14 14.77
C VAL A 235 -11.57 8.70 13.33
N LEU A 236 -12.65 9.21 12.76
CA LEU A 236 -13.16 8.81 11.46
C LEU A 236 -13.03 9.96 10.45
N ASN A 237 -12.55 9.65 9.25
CA ASN A 237 -12.60 10.60 8.14
C ASN A 237 -14.03 10.67 7.57
N PHE A 238 -14.73 11.77 7.83
CA PHE A 238 -16.09 12.02 7.34
C PHE A 238 -16.13 12.69 5.96
N VAL A 239 -14.99 12.90 5.32
CA VAL A 239 -14.93 13.22 3.88
C VAL A 239 -15.18 11.96 3.03
N ASP A 240 -14.90 10.77 3.57
CA ASP A 240 -15.13 9.51 2.87
C ASP A 240 -16.56 8.99 3.14
N ASP A 241 -17.37 8.91 2.08
CA ASP A 241 -18.78 8.48 2.17
C ASP A 241 -18.93 7.04 2.68
N ASN A 242 -17.97 6.16 2.40
CA ASN A 242 -18.03 4.78 2.88
C ASN A 242 -17.76 4.71 4.39
N VAL A 243 -16.92 5.60 4.93
CA VAL A 243 -16.72 5.73 6.38
C VAL A 243 -17.95 6.40 7.03
N LYS A 244 -18.33 7.59 6.55
CA LYS A 244 -19.44 8.39 7.11
C LYS A 244 -20.80 7.69 6.99
N GLY A 245 -21.06 6.99 5.89
CA GLY A 245 -22.33 6.30 5.66
C GLY A 245 -22.48 4.97 6.39
N ASN A 246 -21.40 4.39 6.93
CA ASN A 246 -21.43 3.04 7.51
C ASN A 246 -21.06 2.95 8.97
N TYR A 247 -20.44 3.97 9.59
CA TYR A 247 -19.95 3.85 10.97
C TYR A 247 -21.03 3.46 11.99
N SER A 248 -22.26 3.94 11.81
CA SER A 248 -23.40 3.66 12.69
C SER A 248 -23.86 2.19 12.68
N ARG A 249 -23.42 1.40 11.69
CA ARG A 249 -23.69 -0.04 11.59
C ARG A 249 -22.85 -0.86 12.57
N PHE A 250 -21.81 -0.27 13.16
CA PHE A 250 -20.83 -0.94 14.00
C PHE A 250 -20.94 -0.45 15.45
N LYS A 251 -20.55 -1.32 16.40
CA LYS A 251 -20.52 -0.95 17.82
C LYS A 251 -19.18 -0.31 18.14
N LEU A 252 -19.17 1.01 18.21
CA LEU A 252 -17.96 1.81 18.41
C LEU A 252 -18.01 2.51 19.78
N PRO A 253 -16.85 2.80 20.40
CA PRO A 253 -16.77 3.58 21.64
C PRO A 253 -17.00 5.07 21.33
N SER A 254 -16.28 5.99 21.99
CA SER A 254 -16.34 7.42 21.65
C SER A 254 -15.84 7.67 20.22
N ILE A 255 -16.54 8.53 19.46
CA ILE A 255 -16.23 8.80 18.05
C ILE A 255 -16.01 10.31 17.87
N VAL A 256 -15.02 10.66 17.04
CA VAL A 256 -14.91 11.98 16.42
C VAL A 256 -14.86 11.79 14.91
N GLY A 257 -15.78 12.46 14.20
CA GLY A 257 -15.76 12.53 12.75
C GLY A 257 -15.18 13.86 12.30
N ILE A 258 -14.20 13.84 11.40
CA ILE A 258 -13.55 15.03 10.84
C ILE A 258 -13.87 15.15 9.36
N ASP A 259 -14.35 16.31 8.95
CA ASP A 259 -14.56 16.66 7.54
C ASP A 259 -14.05 18.08 7.24
N TYR A 260 -14.29 18.58 6.03
CA TYR A 260 -13.84 19.91 5.64
C TYR A 260 -14.49 21.05 6.42
N SER A 261 -15.62 20.82 7.10
CA SER A 261 -16.21 21.84 8.00
C SER A 261 -15.48 21.95 9.33
N SER A 262 -14.61 20.99 9.65
CA SER A 262 -13.75 21.03 10.84
C SER A 262 -12.52 21.94 10.68
N VAL A 263 -12.31 22.50 9.49
CA VAL A 263 -11.19 23.39 9.18
C VAL A 263 -11.69 24.66 8.50
N GLU A 264 -11.02 25.78 8.78
CA GLU A 264 -11.33 27.08 8.23
C GLU A 264 -10.14 27.61 7.41
N GLU A 265 -10.37 28.64 6.60
CA GLU A 265 -9.29 29.37 5.89
C GLU A 265 -8.29 28.48 5.13
N LEU A 266 -8.78 27.43 4.46
CA LEU A 266 -7.93 26.54 3.67
C LEU A 266 -7.42 27.28 2.42
N ASN A 267 -6.13 27.60 2.42
CA ASN A 267 -5.47 28.33 1.36
C ASN A 267 -4.36 27.49 0.71
N ILE A 268 -4.23 27.62 -0.61
CA ILE A 268 -3.14 27.03 -1.38
C ILE A 268 -1.99 28.02 -1.43
N LEU A 269 -0.80 27.61 -0.97
CA LEU A 269 0.38 28.47 -1.01
C LEU A 269 1.01 28.44 -2.41
N PRO A 270 1.64 29.56 -2.85
CA PRO A 270 2.21 29.66 -4.18
C PRO A 270 3.41 28.71 -4.38
N ASN A 271 3.77 28.47 -5.64
CA ASN A 271 4.98 27.74 -6.04
C ASN A 271 5.12 26.33 -5.42
N PHE A 272 3.99 25.65 -5.19
CA PHE A 272 3.98 24.32 -4.55
C PHE A 272 4.70 24.31 -3.19
N SER A 273 4.65 25.42 -2.45
CA SER A 273 5.26 25.53 -1.12
C SER A 273 4.43 24.87 -0.02
N GLY A 274 3.15 24.57 -0.30
CA GLY A 274 2.30 23.87 0.65
C GLY A 274 0.85 24.37 0.68
N LEU A 275 0.24 24.22 1.85
CA LEU A 275 -1.11 24.65 2.19
C LEU A 275 -1.11 25.34 3.57
N SER A 276 -2.06 26.24 3.81
CA SER A 276 -2.38 26.74 5.15
C SER A 276 -3.86 26.55 5.47
N PHE A 277 -4.18 26.41 6.76
CA PHE A 277 -5.54 26.19 7.25
C PHE A 277 -5.63 26.63 8.72
N CYS A 278 -6.84 26.90 9.19
CA CYS A 278 -7.15 27.15 10.58
C CYS A 278 -7.88 25.94 11.18
N TYR A 279 -7.49 25.54 12.38
CA TYR A 279 -8.15 24.50 13.17
C TYR A 279 -8.28 24.96 14.61
N ALA A 280 -9.50 24.94 15.16
CA ALA A 280 -9.80 25.39 16.53
C ALA A 280 -9.24 26.79 16.86
N GLY A 281 -9.30 27.73 15.90
CA GLY A 281 -8.80 29.10 16.05
C GLY A 281 -7.29 29.27 15.93
N ILE A 282 -6.55 28.22 15.59
CA ILE A 282 -5.09 28.24 15.41
C ILE A 282 -4.74 28.03 13.94
N THR A 283 -3.91 28.90 13.39
CA THR A 283 -3.44 28.82 12.00
C THR A 283 -2.22 27.91 11.90
N PHE A 284 -2.28 26.96 10.96
CA PHE A 284 -1.20 26.04 10.61
C PHE A 284 -0.81 26.21 9.15
N SER A 285 0.46 25.93 8.85
CA SER A 285 0.97 25.79 7.48
C SER A 285 1.71 24.46 7.35
N THR A 286 1.61 23.80 6.21
CA THR A 286 2.29 22.53 5.92
C THR A 286 2.87 22.56 4.51
N LYS A 287 3.96 21.81 4.27
CA LYS A 287 4.55 21.62 2.93
C LYS A 287 3.77 20.61 2.06
N LEU A 288 2.83 19.89 2.65
CA LEU A 288 2.02 18.91 1.93
C LEU A 288 1.09 19.63 0.93
N LEU A 289 0.97 19.09 -0.28
CA LEU A 289 0.33 19.80 -1.39
C LEU A 289 -1.17 19.54 -1.52
N ALA A 290 -1.65 18.37 -1.08
CA ALA A 290 -3.02 17.94 -1.33
C ALA A 290 -3.98 18.26 -0.18
N LYS A 291 -5.20 18.68 -0.52
CA LYS A 291 -6.24 19.06 0.44
C LYS A 291 -6.62 17.92 1.39
N HIS A 292 -6.58 16.68 0.93
CA HIS A 292 -6.86 15.52 1.79
C HIS A 292 -5.88 15.42 2.97
N ASN A 293 -4.65 15.93 2.85
CA ASN A 293 -3.70 15.96 3.97
C ASN A 293 -4.13 16.93 5.07
N ILE A 294 -4.92 17.97 4.75
CA ILE A 294 -5.49 18.88 5.76
C ILE A 294 -6.49 18.14 6.65
N ILE A 295 -7.26 17.22 6.08
CA ILE A 295 -8.17 16.36 6.84
C ILE A 295 -7.38 15.40 7.73
N LEU A 296 -6.31 14.79 7.22
CA LEU A 296 -5.44 13.93 8.03
C LEU A 296 -4.76 14.72 9.17
N LEU A 297 -4.38 15.98 8.93
CA LEU A 297 -3.86 16.89 9.95
C LEU A 297 -4.93 17.24 10.99
N ALA A 298 -6.14 17.59 10.57
CA ALA A 298 -7.26 17.88 11.47
C ALA A 298 -7.65 16.64 12.31
N MET A 299 -7.64 15.44 11.72
CA MET A 299 -7.79 14.19 12.45
C MET A 299 -6.72 14.04 13.53
N SER A 300 -5.45 14.27 13.19
CA SER A 300 -4.33 14.17 14.14
C SER A 300 -4.42 15.21 15.26
N LEU A 301 -4.75 16.45 14.93
CA LEU A 301 -4.95 17.55 15.87
C LEU A 301 -6.12 17.27 16.81
N SER A 302 -7.19 16.64 16.31
CA SER A 302 -8.36 16.29 17.14
C SER A 302 -8.00 15.32 18.27
N LEU A 303 -7.14 14.33 18.01
CA LEU A 303 -6.66 13.43 19.05
C LEU A 303 -5.67 14.15 19.97
N ALA A 304 -4.77 14.97 19.43
CA ALA A 304 -3.82 15.73 20.25
C ALA A 304 -4.55 16.65 21.24
N GLN A 305 -5.63 17.31 20.80
CA GLN A 305 -6.50 18.13 21.64
C GLN A 305 -7.21 17.30 22.72
N GLU A 306 -7.74 16.12 22.37
CA GLU A 306 -8.35 15.20 23.33
C GLU A 306 -7.37 14.76 24.42
N LEU A 307 -6.11 14.55 24.04
CA LEU A 307 -5.02 14.19 24.95
C LEU A 307 -4.52 15.38 25.79
N GLY A 308 -5.15 16.54 25.68
CA GLY A 308 -4.79 17.75 26.44
C GLY A 308 -3.50 18.43 25.97
N MET A 309 -3.03 18.14 24.75
CA MET A 309 -1.85 18.79 24.18
C MET A 309 -2.16 20.25 23.82
N ASP A 310 -1.26 21.17 24.19
CA ASP A 310 -1.28 22.53 23.64
C ASP A 310 -0.95 22.50 22.14
N LEU A 311 -1.97 22.73 21.32
CA LEU A 311 -1.87 22.67 19.86
C LEU A 311 -0.91 23.72 19.28
N ASN A 312 -0.59 24.80 20.00
CA ASN A 312 0.40 25.79 19.54
C ASN A 312 1.78 25.15 19.35
N LYS A 313 2.10 24.11 20.14
CA LYS A 313 3.37 23.37 20.02
C LYS A 313 3.51 22.64 18.69
N ALA A 314 2.39 22.32 18.02
CA ALA A 314 2.39 21.62 16.74
C ALA A 314 2.58 22.55 15.53
N ILE A 315 2.50 23.88 15.69
CA ILE A 315 2.62 24.84 14.58
C ILE A 315 3.94 24.68 13.84
N ALA A 316 5.06 24.80 14.57
CA ALA A 316 6.39 24.70 13.95
C ALA A 316 6.71 23.29 13.43
N PRO A 317 6.41 22.19 14.16
CA PRO A 317 6.57 20.83 13.65
C PRO A 317 5.77 20.54 12.37
N ILE A 318 4.50 20.94 12.28
CA ILE A 318 3.68 20.74 11.07
C ILE A 318 4.25 21.54 9.88
N ALA A 319 4.71 22.77 10.12
CA ALA A 319 5.34 23.61 9.09
C ALA A 319 6.69 23.04 8.62
N ALA A 320 7.45 22.43 9.53
CA ALA A 320 8.75 21.85 9.25
C ALA A 320 8.67 20.42 8.69
N MET A 321 7.51 19.75 8.80
CA MET A 321 7.30 18.35 8.46
C MET A 321 7.92 17.98 7.10
N PRO A 322 8.70 16.89 7.03
CA PRO A 322 9.22 16.41 5.76
C PRO A 322 8.09 15.99 4.82
N ILE A 323 8.32 16.20 3.52
CA ILE A 323 7.45 15.65 2.50
C ILE A 323 7.49 14.12 2.61
N ILE A 324 6.33 13.49 2.48
CA ILE A 324 6.20 12.04 2.53
C ILE A 324 6.63 11.50 1.17
N LYS A 325 7.67 10.66 1.16
CA LYS A 325 8.27 10.16 -0.09
C LYS A 325 7.24 9.48 -0.98
N ASN A 326 7.31 9.74 -2.27
CA ASN A 326 6.43 9.19 -3.31
C ASN A 326 4.92 9.45 -3.08
N ARG A 327 4.56 10.51 -2.33
CA ARG A 327 3.17 10.91 -2.03
C ARG A 327 2.95 12.38 -2.38
N LEU A 328 2.84 12.64 -3.68
CA LEU A 328 2.80 14.00 -4.24
C LEU A 328 4.00 14.84 -3.80
N GLU A 329 5.19 14.23 -3.87
CA GLU A 329 6.44 14.85 -3.47
C GLU A 329 6.94 15.82 -4.55
N PRO A 330 7.02 17.14 -4.29
CA PRO A 330 7.60 18.09 -5.24
C PRO A 330 9.13 18.02 -5.23
N ILE A 331 9.72 17.76 -6.38
CA ILE A 331 11.16 17.71 -6.63
C ILE A 331 11.49 18.76 -7.70
N TRP A 332 12.09 19.87 -7.27
CA TRP A 332 12.48 20.95 -8.16
C TRP A 332 13.88 20.75 -8.73
N ASN A 333 13.98 20.60 -10.04
CA ASN A 333 15.26 20.57 -10.74
C ASN A 333 15.61 21.97 -11.26
N LYS A 334 16.51 22.66 -10.55
CA LYS A 334 16.95 24.01 -10.89
C LYS A 334 17.67 24.09 -12.24
N ALA A 335 18.42 23.05 -12.62
CA ALA A 335 19.23 23.06 -13.84
C ALA A 335 18.36 22.99 -15.10
N SER A 336 17.31 22.16 -15.07
CA SER A 336 16.36 22.02 -16.19
C SER A 336 15.11 22.91 -16.05
N GLN A 337 14.96 23.61 -14.93
CA GLN A 337 13.76 24.39 -14.57
C GLN A 337 12.48 23.53 -14.63
N LEU A 338 12.57 22.29 -14.17
CA LEU A 338 11.46 21.33 -14.17
C LEU A 338 10.95 21.10 -12.74
N LEU A 339 9.63 21.01 -12.60
CA LEU A 339 9.02 20.48 -11.39
C LEU A 339 8.55 19.06 -11.63
N VAL A 340 9.10 18.11 -10.88
CA VAL A 340 8.60 16.74 -10.83
C VAL A 340 7.73 16.59 -9.58
N ILE A 341 6.52 16.07 -9.74
CA ILE A 341 5.67 15.66 -8.62
C ILE A 341 5.69 14.13 -8.59
N ASP A 342 6.34 13.55 -7.60
CA ASP A 342 6.43 12.11 -7.43
C ASP A 342 5.23 11.58 -6.63
N ASP A 343 4.31 10.92 -7.31
CA ASP A 343 3.18 10.17 -6.76
C ASP A 343 3.19 8.72 -7.31
N SER A 344 4.41 8.17 -7.47
CA SER A 344 4.65 6.88 -8.11
C SER A 344 4.36 5.67 -7.23
N TYR A 345 3.96 5.84 -5.97
CA TYR A 345 3.59 4.68 -5.14
C TYR A 345 2.22 4.09 -5.56
N ASN A 346 1.82 2.95 -4.98
CA ASN A 346 0.46 2.40 -5.11
C ASN A 346 -0.59 3.51 -4.92
N GLY A 347 -1.34 3.78 -5.98
CA GLY A 347 -2.44 4.71 -5.96
C GLY A 347 -3.78 4.05 -6.23
N ASN A 348 -4.79 4.89 -6.18
CA ASN A 348 -6.19 4.55 -6.39
C ASN A 348 -6.83 5.72 -7.12
N PHE A 349 -8.12 5.58 -7.44
CA PHE A 349 -8.80 6.57 -8.26
C PHE A 349 -8.95 7.95 -7.60
N ASP A 350 -9.12 8.01 -6.28
CA ASP A 350 -9.22 9.27 -5.54
C ASP A 350 -7.85 9.96 -5.43
N GLY A 351 -6.78 9.18 -5.21
CA GLY A 351 -5.40 9.65 -5.25
C GLY A 351 -5.03 10.23 -6.61
N PHE A 352 -5.42 9.54 -7.68
CA PHE A 352 -5.27 10.02 -9.06
C PHE A 352 -5.94 11.40 -9.27
N LYS A 353 -7.20 11.56 -8.84
CA LYS A 353 -7.93 12.85 -8.92
C LYS A 353 -7.22 13.94 -8.12
N SER A 354 -6.76 13.61 -6.92
CA SER A 354 -6.01 14.54 -6.06
C SER A 354 -4.69 14.98 -6.72
N GLY A 355 -3.98 14.08 -7.39
CA GLY A 355 -2.76 14.41 -8.12
C GLY A 355 -3.02 15.37 -9.28
N LEU A 356 -4.12 15.19 -10.02
CA LEU A 356 -4.52 16.13 -11.07
C LEU A 356 -4.92 17.51 -10.54
N GLU A 357 -5.54 17.58 -9.35
CA GLU A 357 -5.83 18.87 -8.70
C GLU A 357 -4.53 19.62 -8.35
N VAL A 358 -3.53 18.91 -7.83
CA VAL A 358 -2.21 19.50 -7.54
C VAL A 358 -1.52 19.94 -8.84
N LEU A 359 -1.46 19.07 -9.85
CA LEU A 359 -0.86 19.39 -11.15
C LEU A 359 -1.55 20.59 -11.83
N GLY A 360 -2.87 20.75 -11.64
CA GLY A 360 -3.63 21.87 -12.18
C GLY A 360 -3.19 23.26 -11.68
N ARG A 361 -2.34 23.33 -10.64
CA ARG A 361 -1.73 24.55 -10.12
C ARG A 361 -0.49 24.98 -10.88
N ALA A 362 0.04 24.13 -11.77
CA ALA A 362 1.19 24.46 -12.59
C ALA A 362 0.84 25.59 -13.58
N THR A 363 1.80 26.51 -13.72
CA THR A 363 1.73 27.66 -14.64
C THR A 363 2.25 27.33 -16.04
N GLY A 364 3.18 26.38 -16.15
CA GLY A 364 3.69 25.86 -17.42
C GLY A 364 2.88 24.66 -17.94
N ARG A 365 3.47 23.92 -18.88
CA ARG A 365 2.83 22.71 -19.42
C ARG A 365 2.71 21.65 -18.32
N ARG A 366 1.59 20.95 -18.35
CA ARG A 366 1.21 19.88 -17.41
C ARG A 366 1.38 18.54 -18.09
N LEU A 367 2.30 17.76 -17.58
CA LEU A 367 2.59 16.44 -18.12
C LEU A 367 2.29 15.37 -17.09
N VAL A 368 1.87 14.20 -17.58
CA VAL A 368 1.65 13.03 -16.74
C VAL A 368 2.41 11.85 -17.34
N ILE A 369 3.12 11.10 -16.50
CA ILE A 369 3.59 9.76 -16.83
C ILE A 369 2.86 8.75 -15.95
N THR A 370 2.25 7.73 -16.57
CA THR A 370 1.47 6.75 -15.83
C THR A 370 1.47 5.36 -16.50
N PRO A 371 1.46 4.28 -15.70
CA PRO A 371 1.07 2.96 -16.16
C PRO A 371 -0.41 2.67 -15.91
N GLY A 372 -1.24 3.63 -15.50
CA GLY A 372 -2.63 3.38 -15.09
C GLY A 372 -2.73 2.88 -13.63
N LEU A 373 -3.89 2.31 -13.28
CA LEU A 373 -4.23 1.85 -11.93
C LEU A 373 -4.39 0.33 -11.87
N VAL A 374 -3.90 -0.26 -10.78
CA VAL A 374 -4.06 -1.70 -10.49
C VAL A 374 -5.25 -1.95 -9.55
N GLU A 375 -5.65 -3.22 -9.41
CA GLU A 375 -6.65 -3.70 -8.43
C GLU A 375 -8.06 -3.11 -8.54
N LEU A 376 -8.48 -2.73 -9.74
CA LEU A 376 -9.81 -2.17 -9.99
C LEU A 376 -10.91 -3.24 -10.22
N GLY A 377 -10.54 -4.53 -10.25
CA GLY A 377 -11.47 -5.63 -10.53
C GLY A 377 -12.26 -5.43 -11.81
N ASP A 378 -13.56 -5.73 -11.76
CA ASP A 378 -14.48 -5.64 -12.91
C ASP A 378 -14.63 -4.20 -13.45
N LYS A 379 -14.32 -3.18 -12.65
CA LYS A 379 -14.40 -1.77 -13.05
C LYS A 379 -13.15 -1.26 -13.78
N LYS A 380 -12.18 -2.13 -14.05
CA LYS A 380 -10.91 -1.77 -14.69
C LYS A 380 -11.11 -0.97 -15.97
N GLU A 381 -11.94 -1.44 -16.91
CA GLU A 381 -12.17 -0.72 -18.17
C GLU A 381 -12.83 0.64 -17.93
N GLU A 382 -13.95 0.66 -17.21
CA GLU A 382 -14.73 1.87 -16.91
C GLU A 382 -13.84 2.98 -16.32
N ARG A 383 -13.06 2.64 -15.29
CA ARG A 383 -12.19 3.58 -14.58
C ARG A 383 -11.05 4.09 -15.45
N HIS A 384 -10.44 3.26 -16.28
CA HIS A 384 -9.37 3.72 -17.18
C HIS A 384 -9.90 4.63 -18.30
N ARG A 385 -11.13 4.40 -18.77
CA ARG A 385 -11.81 5.35 -19.66
C ARG A 385 -12.12 6.67 -18.94
N GLU A 386 -12.57 6.60 -17.68
CA GLU A 386 -12.78 7.79 -16.84
C GLU A 386 -11.47 8.60 -16.65
N ILE A 387 -10.34 7.92 -16.42
CA ILE A 387 -9.00 8.53 -16.33
C ILE A 387 -8.67 9.33 -17.60
N ALA A 388 -8.89 8.76 -18.79
CA ALA A 388 -8.64 9.45 -20.05
C ALA A 388 -9.46 10.76 -20.18
N ARG A 389 -10.76 10.70 -19.84
CA ARG A 389 -11.64 11.88 -19.84
C ARG A 389 -11.21 12.92 -18.81
N LEU A 390 -10.70 12.48 -17.66
CA LEU A 390 -10.17 13.38 -16.63
C LEU A 390 -8.92 14.11 -17.11
N TYR A 391 -7.98 13.44 -17.78
CA TYR A 391 -6.83 14.13 -18.38
C TYR A 391 -7.25 15.20 -19.39
N ALA A 392 -8.19 14.88 -20.29
CA ALA A 392 -8.70 15.84 -21.26
C ALA A 392 -9.41 17.04 -20.58
N SER A 393 -10.33 16.77 -19.64
CA SER A 393 -11.08 17.82 -18.94
C SER A 393 -10.19 18.72 -18.07
N LYS A 394 -9.10 18.19 -17.51
CA LYS A 394 -8.11 18.96 -16.74
C LYS A 394 -7.07 19.67 -17.61
N LYS A 395 -7.22 19.60 -18.94
CA LYS A 395 -6.34 20.22 -19.94
C LYS A 395 -4.88 19.83 -19.72
N ILE A 396 -4.63 18.52 -19.56
CA ILE A 396 -3.27 18.01 -19.52
C ILE A 396 -2.65 18.14 -20.91
N ASP A 397 -1.45 18.71 -20.98
CA ASP A 397 -0.81 19.04 -22.25
C ASP A 397 -0.19 17.83 -22.94
N LEU A 398 0.30 16.86 -22.17
CA LEU A 398 0.87 15.61 -22.69
C LEU A 398 0.79 14.47 -21.68
N VAL A 399 0.33 13.30 -22.13
CA VAL A 399 0.28 12.07 -21.33
C VAL A 399 1.24 11.02 -21.90
N LEU A 400 2.14 10.53 -21.06
CA LEU A 400 3.10 9.46 -21.35
C LEU A 400 2.56 8.16 -20.74
N LEU A 401 2.04 7.28 -21.58
CA LEU A 401 1.45 6.00 -21.18
C LEU A 401 2.51 4.89 -21.23
N ILE A 402 2.66 4.16 -20.13
CA ILE A 402 3.41 2.91 -20.11
C ILE A 402 2.46 1.78 -20.51
N LYS A 403 2.78 1.05 -21.58
CA LYS A 403 1.90 0.03 -22.16
C LYS A 403 1.71 -1.15 -21.21
N ASN A 404 0.44 -1.46 -20.95
CA ASN A 404 -0.01 -2.68 -20.30
C ASN A 404 -1.48 -2.93 -20.67
N SER A 405 -2.10 -3.94 -20.05
CA SER A 405 -3.50 -4.31 -20.32
C SER A 405 -4.53 -3.23 -19.92
N ALA A 406 -4.18 -2.28 -19.05
CA ALA A 406 -5.05 -1.19 -18.63
C ALA A 406 -4.91 0.07 -19.49
N THR A 407 -3.67 0.47 -19.83
CA THR A 407 -3.42 1.69 -20.58
C THR A 407 -3.94 1.65 -22.01
N ALA A 408 -4.20 0.44 -22.55
CA ALA A 408 -4.96 0.26 -23.79
C ALA A 408 -6.34 0.94 -23.73
N TYR A 409 -7.08 0.81 -22.63
CA TYR A 409 -8.38 1.47 -22.46
C TYR A 409 -8.27 2.99 -22.42
N ILE A 410 -7.19 3.52 -21.82
CA ILE A 410 -6.91 4.97 -21.80
C ILE A 410 -6.63 5.46 -23.23
N ALA A 411 -5.73 4.79 -23.94
CA ALA A 411 -5.35 5.16 -25.31
C ALA A 411 -6.53 5.11 -26.29
N ASP A 412 -7.36 4.07 -26.19
CA ASP A 412 -8.57 3.95 -27.00
C ASP A 412 -9.57 5.07 -26.69
N GLU A 413 -9.75 5.42 -25.42
CA GLU A 413 -10.62 6.52 -25.03
C GLU A 413 -10.07 7.87 -25.51
N PHE A 414 -8.75 8.10 -25.43
CA PHE A 414 -8.12 9.29 -26.00
C PHE A 414 -8.42 9.46 -27.50
N ARG A 415 -8.30 8.39 -28.28
CA ARG A 415 -8.64 8.39 -29.72
C ARG A 415 -10.11 8.71 -29.94
N LYS A 416 -11.02 8.16 -29.11
CA LYS A 416 -12.46 8.42 -29.19
C LYS A 416 -12.83 9.87 -28.88
N ILE A 417 -12.20 10.47 -27.86
CA ILE A 417 -12.50 11.85 -27.44
C ILE A 417 -11.65 12.91 -28.15
N GLY A 418 -10.82 12.51 -29.13
CA GLY A 418 -9.97 13.42 -29.89
C GLY A 418 -8.79 14.01 -29.10
N PHE A 419 -8.35 13.36 -28.03
CA PHE A 419 -7.15 13.76 -27.29
C PHE A 419 -5.91 13.23 -28.02
N LEU A 420 -5.22 14.12 -28.75
CA LEU A 420 -4.10 13.73 -29.63
C LEU A 420 -2.73 13.75 -28.93
N ASN A 421 -2.59 14.46 -27.82
CA ASN A 421 -1.30 14.68 -27.16
C ASN A 421 -0.99 13.58 -26.15
N PHE A 422 -0.84 12.34 -26.62
CA PHE A 422 -0.32 11.24 -25.80
C PHE A 422 0.74 10.42 -26.55
N LYS A 423 1.66 9.82 -25.80
CA LYS A 423 2.68 8.91 -26.34
C LYS A 423 2.68 7.62 -25.54
N GLU A 424 2.81 6.49 -26.23
CA GLU A 424 2.83 5.17 -25.61
C GLU A 424 4.25 4.59 -25.63
N TYR A 425 4.70 4.05 -24.51
CA TYR A 425 6.02 3.45 -24.33
C TYR A 425 5.90 1.98 -23.94
N PRO A 426 6.81 1.09 -24.39
CA PRO A 426 6.75 -0.33 -24.04
C PRO A 426 6.96 -0.59 -22.54
N ASP A 427 7.78 0.24 -21.88
CA ASP A 427 8.10 0.12 -20.46
C ASP A 427 8.52 1.48 -19.87
N ALA A 428 8.69 1.52 -18.55
CA ALA A 428 9.10 2.71 -17.82
C ALA A 428 10.51 3.21 -18.18
N ILE A 429 11.41 2.32 -18.60
CA ILE A 429 12.79 2.66 -18.95
C ILE A 429 12.80 3.45 -20.26
N ALA A 430 12.07 2.98 -21.27
CA ALA A 430 11.89 3.66 -22.55
C ALA A 430 11.22 5.03 -22.37
N ALA A 431 10.22 5.12 -21.49
CA ALA A 431 9.60 6.40 -21.14
C ALA A 431 10.61 7.36 -20.48
N HIS A 432 11.41 6.87 -19.52
CA HIS A 432 12.42 7.65 -18.82
C HIS A 432 13.51 8.19 -19.76
N GLN A 433 14.03 7.35 -20.66
CA GLN A 433 15.06 7.74 -21.62
C GLN A 433 14.59 8.85 -22.58
N ASP A 434 13.31 8.87 -22.92
CA ASP A 434 12.74 9.85 -23.84
C ASP A 434 12.32 11.17 -23.16
N LEU A 435 12.35 11.25 -21.82
CA LEU A 435 11.99 12.47 -21.10
C LEU A 435 12.84 13.68 -21.55
N ALA A 436 14.11 13.46 -21.90
CA ALA A 436 15.00 14.51 -22.40
C ALA A 436 14.53 15.14 -23.73
N ASN A 437 13.76 14.40 -24.54
CA ASN A 437 13.23 14.87 -25.82
C ASN A 437 11.84 15.53 -25.68
N VAL A 438 11.16 15.25 -24.57
CA VAL A 438 9.75 15.62 -24.35
C VAL A 438 9.61 16.85 -23.44
N LEU A 439 10.44 16.90 -22.39
CA LEU A 439 10.40 17.92 -21.37
C LEU A 439 11.06 19.21 -21.85
N ARG A 440 10.47 20.34 -21.44
CA ARG A 440 10.93 21.70 -21.72
C ARG A 440 11.04 22.48 -20.42
N ALA A 441 11.91 23.48 -20.38
CA ALA A 441 12.02 24.38 -19.22
C ALA A 441 10.64 24.97 -18.85
N GLY A 442 10.30 24.94 -17.57
CA GLY A 442 9.01 25.37 -17.04
C GLY A 442 7.92 24.30 -17.02
N ASP A 443 8.15 23.11 -17.59
CA ASP A 443 7.22 21.99 -17.51
C ASP A 443 7.06 21.50 -16.06
N THR A 444 5.84 21.10 -15.71
CA THR A 444 5.54 20.34 -14.50
C THR A 444 5.06 18.95 -14.90
N ILE A 445 5.77 17.91 -14.45
CA ILE A 445 5.44 16.51 -14.73
C ILE A 445 5.07 15.80 -13.42
N ILE A 446 3.96 15.07 -13.42
CA ILE A 446 3.60 14.16 -12.33
C ILE A 446 3.87 12.71 -12.75
N PHE A 447 4.52 11.96 -11.87
CA PHE A 447 4.69 10.52 -11.98
C PHE A 447 3.57 9.88 -11.17
N GLN A 448 2.61 9.24 -11.84
CA GLN A 448 1.41 8.71 -11.19
C GLN A 448 1.38 7.19 -11.23
N ASN A 449 1.37 6.60 -10.03
CA ASN A 449 1.28 5.18 -9.75
C ASN A 449 2.49 4.36 -10.20
N ASP A 450 2.58 3.16 -9.63
CA ASP A 450 3.41 2.07 -10.10
C ASP A 450 2.51 0.92 -10.56
N TRP A 451 3.00 0.14 -11.52
CA TRP A 451 2.34 -1.07 -12.00
C TRP A 451 3.21 -2.28 -11.66
N PRO A 452 2.96 -2.93 -10.51
CA PRO A 452 3.77 -4.05 -10.06
C PRO A 452 3.68 -5.24 -11.02
N ASP A 453 4.73 -6.06 -11.04
CA ASP A 453 4.83 -7.28 -11.86
C ASP A 453 3.71 -8.32 -11.61
N ASN A 454 2.92 -8.12 -10.56
CA ASN A 454 1.81 -8.99 -10.19
C ASN A 454 0.58 -8.81 -11.12
N TYR A 455 0.49 -7.71 -11.86
CA TYR A 455 -0.63 -7.40 -12.73
C TYR A 455 -0.20 -7.47 -14.20
N LYS A 456 -0.87 -8.31 -14.99
CA LYS A 456 -0.67 -8.38 -16.45
C LYS A 456 -1.45 -7.29 -17.17
#